data_AF-Q6VER4-F1
#
_entry.id   AF-Q6VER4-F1
#
_cell.length_a   1.000
_cell.length_b   1.000
_cell.length_c   1.000
_cell.angle_alpha   90.00
_cell.angle_beta   90.00
_cell.angle_gamma   90.00
#
_symmetry.space_group_name_H-M   'P 1'
#
loop_
_entity.id
_entity.type
_entity.pdbx_description
1 polymer ?
#
loop_
_entity_poly.entity_id
_entity_poly.type
_entity_poly.pdbx_seq_one_letter_code
_entity_poly.pdbx_strand_id
1 'polypeptide(L)' 'LYEQFPVFAAAFDDVVDALDQYLQLPLRQVMWGDDEGLLNSTEFAQPSLFAVEVALFALLRFWGVVPDYVIGHSVGE' A
#
# COMPACT_ATOMS: atom_id res chain seq x y z
N LEU A 1 0.96 3.65 11.88
CA LEU A 1 0.89 4.41 10.62
C LEU A 1 -0.55 4.79 10.29
N TYR A 2 -1.40 3.83 9.93
CA TYR A 2 -2.80 4.06 9.56
C TYR A 2 -3.58 4.89 10.61
N GLU A 3 -3.58 4.48 11.87
CA GLU A 3 -4.31 5.21 12.93
C GLU A 3 -3.66 6.53 13.37
N GLN A 4 -2.37 6.71 13.07
CA GLN A 4 -1.57 7.81 13.63
C GLN A 4 -1.41 8.99 12.68
N PHE A 5 -1.45 8.74 11.36
CA PHE A 5 -1.20 9.76 10.35
C PHE A 5 -2.36 9.79 9.34
N PRO A 6 -3.27 10.78 9.45
CA PRO A 6 -4.41 10.90 8.55
C PRO A 6 -4.03 10.95 7.06
N VAL A 7 -2.89 11.55 6.73
CA VAL A 7 -2.37 11.60 5.34
C VAL A 7 -1.98 10.21 4.84
N PHE A 8 -1.38 9.38 5.70
CA PHE A 8 -1.09 7.99 5.37
C PHE A 8 -2.39 7.22 5.15
N ALA A 9 -3.36 7.36 6.07
CA ALA A 9 -4.64 6.66 5.98
C ALA A 9 -5.38 7.01 4.69
N ALA A 10 -5.51 8.30 4.38
CA ALA A 10 -6.19 8.75 3.16
C ALA A 10 -5.52 8.21 1.90
N ALA A 11 -4.18 8.32 1.79
CA ALA A 11 -3.46 7.79 0.62
C ALA A 11 -3.55 6.26 0.51
N PHE A 12 -3.52 5.55 1.63
CA PHE A 12 -3.71 4.10 1.66
C PHE A 12 -5.13 3.72 1.23
N ASP A 13 -6.15 4.42 1.73
CA ASP A 13 -7.56 4.22 1.38
C ASP A 13 -7.78 4.43 -0.12
N ASP A 14 -7.29 5.54 -0.68
CA ASP A 14 -7.43 5.85 -2.11
C ASP A 14 -6.80 4.77 -3.00
N VAL A 15 -5.63 4.24 -2.62
CA VAL A 15 -4.95 3.20 -3.39
C VAL A 15 -5.66 1.86 -3.27
N VAL A 16 -6.11 1.49 -2.07
CA VAL A 16 -6.89 0.27 -1.86
C VAL A 16 -8.18 0.30 -2.67
N ASP A 17 -8.92 1.41 -2.64
CA ASP A 17 -10.18 1.56 -3.38
C ASP A 17 -9.97 1.45 -4.90
N ALA A 18 -8.81 1.91 -5.41
CA ALA A 18 -8.44 1.76 -6.80
C ALA A 18 -8.05 0.31 -7.16
N LEU A 19 -7.31 -0.38 -6.28
CA LEU A 19 -6.85 -1.75 -6.50
C LEU A 19 -7.97 -2.78 -6.37
N ASP A 20 -8.90 -2.59 -5.45
CA ASP A 20 -10.01 -3.51 -5.17
C ASP A 20 -10.91 -3.75 -6.41
N GLN A 21 -10.87 -2.85 -7.39
CA GLN A 21 -11.57 -3.02 -8.68
C GLN A 21 -11.01 -4.17 -9.54
N TYR A 22 -9.78 -4.60 -9.27
CA TYR A 22 -9.04 -5.59 -10.04
C TYR A 22 -8.75 -6.87 -9.26
N LEU A 23 -9.10 -6.92 -7.98
CA LEU A 23 -8.84 -8.06 -7.10
C LEU A 23 -10.09 -8.91 -6.91
N GLN A 24 -9.88 -10.20 -6.68
CA GLN A 24 -10.99 -11.13 -6.44
C GLN A 24 -11.62 -10.97 -5.06
N LEU A 25 -10.87 -10.40 -4.12
CA LEU A 25 -11.28 -10.14 -2.74
C LEU A 25 -10.85 -8.73 -2.34
N PRO A 26 -11.58 -8.05 -1.44
CA PRO A 26 -11.15 -6.76 -0.93
C PRO A 26 -9.80 -6.88 -0.23
N LEU A 27 -8.83 -6.06 -0.63
CA LEU A 27 -7.44 -6.13 -0.18
C LEU A 27 -7.36 -6.01 1.35
N ARG A 28 -8.21 -5.19 1.96
CA ARG A 28 -8.35 -5.03 3.42
C ARG A 28 -8.65 -6.34 4.13
N GLN A 29 -9.55 -7.15 3.57
CA GLN A 29 -9.94 -8.41 4.18
C GLN A 29 -8.78 -9.40 4.18
N VAL A 30 -7.94 -9.35 3.14
CA VAL A 30 -6.74 -10.20 3.06
C VAL A 30 -5.64 -9.69 3.98
N MET A 31 -5.37 -8.38 4.00
CA MET A 31 -4.30 -7.78 4.82
C MET A 31 -4.54 -7.88 6.33
N TRP A 32 -5.80 -7.80 6.77
CA TRP A 32 -6.18 -7.91 8.19
C TRP A 32 -6.80 -9.26 8.56
N GLY A 33 -6.84 -10.20 7.61
CA GLY A 33 -7.30 -11.56 7.85
C GLY A 33 -6.23 -12.44 8.46
N ASP A 34 -6.62 -13.67 8.81
CA ASP A 34 -5.73 -14.67 9.43
C ASP A 34 -5.09 -15.63 8.41
N ASP A 35 -5.43 -15.52 7.12
CA ASP A 35 -4.88 -16.39 6.06
C ASP A 35 -3.56 -15.83 5.52
N GLU A 36 -2.46 -16.16 6.19
CA GLU A 36 -1.11 -15.81 5.76
C GLU A 36 -0.76 -16.35 4.37
N GLY A 37 -1.31 -17.51 3.97
CA GLY A 37 -1.04 -18.10 2.67
C GLY A 37 -1.61 -17.26 1.54
N LEU A 38 -2.83 -16.76 1.74
CA LEU A 38 -3.47 -15.83 0.82
C LEU A 38 -2.72 -14.50 0.73
N LEU A 39 -2.33 -13.92 1.88
CA LEU A 39 -1.55 -12.67 1.91
C LEU A 39 -0.18 -12.82 1.23
N ASN A 40 0.47 -13.97 1.42
CA ASN A 40 1.78 -14.26 0.81
C ASN A 40 1.70 -14.64 -0.67
N SER A 41 0.50 -14.82 -1.23
CA SER A 41 0.34 -15.03 -2.67
C SER A 41 0.74 -13.76 -3.43
N THR A 42 1.32 -13.92 -4.61
CA THR A 42 1.77 -12.78 -5.43
C THR A 42 0.63 -11.82 -5.77
N GLU A 43 -0.59 -12.37 -5.94
CA GLU A 43 -1.82 -11.62 -6.20
C GLU A 43 -2.16 -10.60 -5.11
N PHE A 44 -1.90 -10.91 -3.83
CA PHE A 44 -2.22 -10.00 -2.72
C PHE A 44 -0.99 -9.34 -2.09
N ALA A 45 0.16 -10.01 -2.08
CA ALA A 45 1.40 -9.44 -1.55
C ALA A 45 1.84 -8.18 -2.31
N GLN A 46 1.80 -8.23 -3.65
CA GLN A 46 2.23 -7.12 -4.50
C GLN A 46 1.36 -5.86 -4.33
N PRO A 47 0.02 -5.91 -4.47
CA PRO A 47 -0.81 -4.73 -4.24
C PRO A 47 -0.79 -4.25 -2.80
N SER A 48 -0.64 -5.15 -1.81
CA SER A 48 -0.48 -4.76 -0.40
C SER A 48 0.78 -3.91 -0.18
N LEU A 49 1.92 -4.37 -0.73
CA LEU A 49 3.18 -3.63 -0.65
C LEU A 49 3.07 -2.28 -1.35
N PHE A 50 2.53 -2.26 -2.57
CA PHE A 50 2.33 -1.04 -3.33
C PHE A 50 1.48 0.00 -2.57
N ALA A 51 0.35 -0.43 -1.97
CA ALA A 51 -0.51 0.45 -1.18
C ALA A 51 0.24 1.06 0.02
N VAL A 52 1.06 0.27 0.71
CA VAL A 52 1.89 0.75 1.82
C VAL A 52 2.95 1.73 1.34
N GLU A 53 3.65 1.42 0.25
CA GLU A 53 4.72 2.26 -0.30
C GLU A 53 4.20 3.63 -0.76
N VAL A 54 3.06 3.67 -1.44
CA VAL A 54 2.42 4.94 -1.85
C VAL A 54 1.98 5.76 -0.63
N ALA A 55 1.39 5.11 0.37
CA ALA A 55 0.98 5.78 1.61
C ALA A 55 2.18 6.32 2.42
N LEU A 56 3.29 5.58 2.44
CA LEU A 56 4.56 6.05 3.02
C LEU A 56 5.13 7.24 2.24
N PHE A 57 5.10 7.18 0.91
CA PHE A 57 5.55 8.29 0.07
C PHE A 57 4.72 9.55 0.31
N ALA A 58 3.39 9.43 0.42
CA ALA A 58 2.52 10.55 0.76
C ALA A 58 2.88 11.17 2.12
N LEU A 59 3.17 10.35 3.13
CA LEU A 59 3.61 10.81 4.45
C LEU A 59 4.97 11.54 4.39
N LEU A 60 5.94 10.99 3.65
CA LEU A 60 7.26 11.63 3.46
C LEU A 60 7.11 13.00 2.76
N ARG A 61 6.28 13.07 1.73
CA ARG A 61 5.96 14.32 1.02
C ARG A 61 5.29 15.34 1.94
N PHE A 62 4.39 14.90 2.82
CA PHE A 62 3.79 15.77 3.83
C PHE A 62 4.82 16.36 4.81
N TRP A 63 5.89 15.64 5.12
CA TRP A 63 7.03 16.15 5.90
C TRP A 63 8.02 16.99 5.09
N GLY A 64 7.74 17.26 3.82
CA GLY A 64 8.60 18.08 2.96
C GLY A 64 9.80 17.35 2.39
N VAL A 65 9.83 16.01 2.46
CA VAL A 65 10.88 15.22 1.81
C VAL A 65 10.68 15.30 0.30
N VAL A 66 11.73 15.71 -0.42
CA VAL A 66 11.78 15.75 -1.88
C VAL A 66 12.97 14.89 -2.33
N PRO A 67 12.72 13.70 -2.88
CA PRO A 67 13.81 12.83 -3.32
C PRO A 67 14.46 13.38 -4.59
N ASP A 68 15.79 13.38 -4.62
CA ASP A 68 16.57 13.68 -5.84
C ASP A 68 16.65 12.46 -6.77
N TYR A 69 16.55 11.25 -6.22
CA TYR A 69 16.59 9.98 -6.95
C TYR A 69 15.56 9.01 -6.39
N VAL A 70 15.00 8.18 -7.27
CA VAL A 70 14.09 7.08 -6.93
C VAL A 70 14.61 5.81 -7.60
N ILE A 71 14.66 4.72 -6.85
CA ILE A 71 15.07 3.40 -7.34
C ILE A 71 14.07 2.40 -6.80
N GLY A 72 13.53 1.57 -7.67
CA GLY A 72 12.72 0.41 -7.32
C GLY A 72 13.47 -0.90 -7.53
N HIS A 73 13.01 -1.95 -6.87
CA HIS A 73 13.48 -3.30 -7.16
C HIS A 73 12.28 -4.24 -7.28
N SER A 74 12.15 -4.91 -8.43
CA SER A 74 11.04 -5.81 -8.73
C SER A 74 9.69 -5.07 -8.70
N VAL A 75 8.81 -5.36 -7.74
CA VAL A 75 7.49 -4.73 -7.65
C VAL A 75 7.54 -3.27 -7.17
N GLY A 76 8.64 -2.86 -6.51
CA GLY A 76 8.78 -1.50 -5.98
C GLY A 76 9.33 -0.46 -6.98
N GLU A 77 9.41 -0.81 -8.29
CA GLU A 77 9.70 0.13 -9.39
C GLU A 77 8.40 0.75 -9.93
#